data_AF-A0A6A3AQQ8-F1
#
_entry.id   AF-A0A6A3AQQ8-F1
#
_cell.length_a   1.000
_cell.length_b   1.000
_cell.length_c   1.000
_cell.angle_alpha   90.00
_cell.angle_beta   90.00
_cell.angle_gamma   90.00
#
_symmetry.space_group_name_H-M   'P 1'
#
loop_
_entity.id
_entity.type
_entity.pdbx_description
1 polymer ?
#
loop_
_entity_poly.entity_id
_entity_poly.type
_entity_poly.pdbx_seq_one_letter_code
_entity_poly.pdbx_strand_id
1 'polypeptide(L)'
;MGGNGKQRWKFFSYNHSSPKHPETQPPQEFLCPISGSLMFDPVVIPSGQSFDRISTQVCRDLAFTHTLHDGSTPDFSTVIPNLAIKSTILTWCRNHRSQVPSPPDYASVEKIVRSLIQQQCPSRVSSAPDIRISERELLEAVAENPPVLFSHAVTEIGPCVISNLLCSSSTFSSSSSDESVIVIAGSPHTPLPLATRPACFSISGSSSSSAEIGESDSLNSKSQSSSLEEQELFLKLRSSDIFEQETGLVSLRRITRTREEARISLCSSRLLSALRPLITSRYSVVQINAIASLVNLSLEKSNKVVIVRSGFIPLLIDALKAGSSEAQEHAAGALFSLALEDENKMAIGVLGSLQPLLHALRSNSERTQHDSALALYHLSFIQSNRVKLVKLGAVTTLLSMVKLGDSANRVLLVLCNLAACTEGKSAMLDANAVAILVGMLRESELVSKATRENCVAALFALSHGSLRFKGLAKEARAVEVLREVEESGSEMAKEKARRILQMMRERKEDENEEIDWEAALESGGFSRSRYRVGKDDLCANSTDF
;
A
#
# COMPACT_ATOMS: atom_id res chain seq x y z
N MET A 1 -72.59 -2.80 -5.13
CA MET A 1 -72.58 -2.93 -3.65
C MET A 1 -72.06 -4.32 -3.32
N GLY A 2 -71.28 -4.60 -2.28
CA GLY A 2 -70.72 -3.72 -1.24
C GLY A 2 -70.72 -4.46 0.12
N GLY A 3 -69.58 -4.53 0.80
CA GLY A 3 -69.49 -5.12 2.15
C GLY A 3 -68.21 -5.91 2.43
N ASN A 4 -67.29 -5.32 3.19
CA ASN A 4 -66.20 -6.07 3.85
C ASN A 4 -66.76 -6.75 5.12
N GLY A 5 -66.70 -8.07 5.20
CA GLY A 5 -67.20 -8.85 6.35
C GLY A 5 -66.11 -9.67 7.02
N LYS A 6 -65.60 -9.21 8.17
CA LYS A 6 -64.57 -9.92 8.96
C LYS A 6 -65.13 -11.25 9.48
N GLN A 7 -64.41 -12.35 9.27
CA GLN A 7 -64.60 -13.58 10.06
C GLN A 7 -63.48 -13.74 11.10
N ARG A 8 -63.85 -14.19 12.29
CA ARG A 8 -62.95 -14.33 13.45
C ARG A 8 -62.47 -15.77 13.57
N TRP A 9 -61.22 -15.93 14.00
CA TRP A 9 -60.63 -17.22 14.34
C TRP A 9 -61.49 -18.00 15.35
N LYS A 10 -61.68 -19.29 15.08
CA LYS A 10 -61.98 -20.30 16.11
C LYS A 10 -61.05 -21.49 15.89
N PHE A 11 -60.49 -21.99 16.99
CA PHE A 11 -59.55 -23.10 16.99
C PHE A 11 -60.29 -24.43 16.82
N PHE A 12 -59.66 -25.36 16.09
CA PHE A 12 -59.79 -26.78 16.37
C PHE A 12 -58.39 -27.33 16.66
N SER A 13 -58.26 -27.99 17.80
CA SER A 13 -57.05 -28.75 18.15
C SER A 13 -57.17 -30.16 17.57
N TYR A 14 -56.10 -30.64 16.93
CA TYR A 14 -55.85 -32.07 16.74
C TYR A 14 -54.39 -32.38 17.05
N ASN A 15 -54.16 -33.58 17.58
CA ASN A 15 -52.96 -33.91 18.33
C ASN A 15 -51.66 -33.93 17.50
N HIS A 16 -50.54 -33.70 18.20
CA HIS A 16 -49.21 -33.96 17.67
C HIS A 16 -49.07 -35.42 17.22
N SER A 17 -48.90 -35.61 15.91
CA SER A 17 -48.12 -36.71 15.35
C SER A 17 -46.96 -36.08 14.61
N SER A 18 -45.76 -36.13 15.19
CA SER A 18 -44.57 -35.50 14.59
C SER A 18 -44.26 -36.15 13.24
N PRO A 19 -44.31 -35.42 12.11
CA PRO A 19 -43.67 -35.89 10.89
C PRO A 19 -42.17 -35.95 11.17
N LYS A 20 -41.53 -37.07 10.84
CA LYS A 20 -40.08 -37.04 10.63
C LYS A 20 -39.85 -36.14 9.43
N HIS A 21 -39.39 -34.92 9.64
CA HIS A 21 -39.01 -34.05 8.54
C HIS A 21 -37.90 -34.75 7.74
N PRO A 22 -38.05 -34.92 6.41
CA PRO A 22 -36.96 -35.38 5.58
C PRO A 22 -35.83 -34.34 5.63
N GLU A 23 -34.58 -34.79 5.60
CA GLU A 23 -33.44 -33.91 5.48
C GLU A 23 -33.44 -33.27 4.09
N THR A 24 -34.04 -32.08 3.99
CA THR A 24 -34.06 -31.29 2.75
C THR A 24 -32.65 -30.81 2.45
N GLN A 25 -31.97 -31.55 1.58
CA GLN A 25 -30.66 -31.17 1.06
C GLN A 25 -30.71 -29.77 0.43
N PRO A 26 -29.62 -28.98 0.49
CA PRO A 26 -29.57 -27.68 -0.17
C PRO A 26 -29.78 -27.83 -1.69
N PRO A 27 -30.51 -26.90 -2.34
CA PRO A 27 -30.53 -26.78 -3.79
C PRO A 27 -29.11 -26.78 -4.39
N GLN A 28 -28.90 -27.50 -5.49
CA GLN A 28 -27.57 -27.62 -6.10
C GLN A 28 -26.99 -26.26 -6.53
N GLU A 29 -27.84 -25.29 -6.88
CA GLU A 29 -27.48 -23.89 -7.13
C GLU A 29 -26.83 -23.14 -5.95
N PHE A 30 -26.89 -23.70 -4.73
CA PHE A 30 -26.25 -23.15 -3.53
C PHE A 30 -24.92 -23.82 -3.18
N LEU A 31 -24.57 -24.93 -3.85
CA LEU A 31 -23.33 -25.67 -3.66
C LEU A 31 -22.27 -25.18 -4.67
N CYS A 32 -21.01 -25.09 -4.24
CA CYS A 32 -19.90 -24.87 -5.16
C CYS A 32 -19.64 -26.17 -5.95
N PRO A 33 -19.61 -26.16 -7.30
CA PRO A 33 -19.34 -27.37 -8.08
C PRO A 33 -17.99 -28.05 -7.79
N ILE A 34 -16.99 -27.30 -7.30
CA ILE A 34 -15.64 -27.82 -7.01
C ILE A 34 -15.55 -28.52 -5.65
N SER A 35 -16.14 -27.95 -4.60
CA SER A 35 -16.03 -28.47 -3.23
C SER A 35 -17.23 -29.30 -2.78
N GLY A 36 -18.35 -29.26 -3.52
CA GLY A 36 -19.63 -29.83 -3.10
C GLY A 36 -20.25 -29.16 -1.86
N SER A 37 -19.62 -28.12 -1.31
CA SER A 37 -20.05 -27.43 -0.10
C SER A 37 -20.90 -26.20 -0.40
N LEU A 38 -21.76 -25.82 0.53
CA LEU A 38 -22.55 -24.59 0.48
C LEU A 38 -21.63 -23.36 0.34
N MET A 39 -21.91 -22.47 -0.62
CA MET A 39 -21.04 -21.33 -0.93
C MET A 39 -21.06 -20.26 0.18
N PHE A 40 -19.88 -19.79 0.59
CA PHE A 40 -19.72 -18.71 1.57
C PHE A 40 -19.61 -17.34 0.88
N ASP A 41 -18.79 -17.23 -0.17
CA ASP A 41 -18.70 -16.06 -1.03
C ASP A 41 -18.95 -16.46 -2.49
N PRO A 42 -20.24 -16.65 -2.88
CA PRO A 42 -20.58 -17.04 -4.24
C PRO A 42 -20.19 -15.96 -5.25
N VAL A 43 -19.57 -16.40 -6.33
CA VAL A 43 -19.10 -15.60 -7.46
C VAL A 43 -19.53 -16.23 -8.77
N VAL A 44 -19.89 -15.41 -9.75
CA VAL A 44 -20.26 -15.81 -11.11
C VAL A 44 -19.09 -15.62 -12.06
N ILE A 45 -18.89 -16.61 -12.93
CA ILE A 45 -17.95 -16.61 -14.04
C ILE A 45 -18.68 -16.38 -15.39
N PRO A 46 -18.00 -16.21 -16.54
CA PRO A 46 -18.66 -15.90 -17.83
C PRO A 46 -19.73 -16.89 -18.30
N SER A 47 -19.70 -18.15 -17.86
CA SER A 47 -20.77 -19.13 -18.15
C SER A 47 -22.09 -18.88 -17.38
N GLY A 48 -22.12 -17.90 -16.47
CA GLY A 48 -23.26 -17.59 -15.60
C GLY A 48 -23.35 -18.48 -14.34
N GLN A 49 -22.57 -19.55 -14.27
CA GLN A 49 -22.56 -20.46 -13.11
C GLN A 49 -21.88 -19.83 -11.89
N SER A 50 -22.36 -20.19 -10.69
CA SER A 50 -21.80 -19.70 -9.41
C SER A 50 -20.87 -20.73 -8.76
N PHE A 51 -19.77 -20.24 -8.18
CA PHE A 51 -18.76 -20.99 -7.42
C PHE A 51 -18.43 -20.24 -6.12
N ASP A 52 -17.80 -20.87 -5.13
CA ASP A 52 -17.18 -20.11 -4.04
C ASP A 52 -15.87 -19.45 -4.50
N ARG A 53 -15.65 -18.18 -4.12
CA ARG A 53 -14.45 -17.42 -4.49
C ARG A 53 -13.16 -18.19 -4.23
N ILE A 54 -13.03 -18.85 -3.08
CA ILE A 54 -11.78 -19.54 -2.71
C ILE A 54 -11.55 -20.76 -3.62
N SER A 55 -12.61 -21.43 -4.08
CA SER A 55 -12.50 -22.49 -5.09
C SER A 55 -12.04 -21.94 -6.46
N THR A 56 -12.59 -20.80 -6.91
CA THR A 56 -12.12 -20.15 -8.15
C THR A 56 -10.69 -19.61 -8.06
N GLN A 57 -10.20 -19.35 -6.84
CA GLN A 57 -8.83 -18.93 -6.61
C GLN A 57 -7.88 -20.13 -6.65
N VAL A 58 -8.12 -21.17 -5.85
CA VAL A 58 -7.32 -22.40 -5.84
C VAL A 58 -7.19 -23.03 -7.23
N CYS A 59 -8.27 -23.05 -8.03
CA CYS A 59 -8.21 -23.55 -9.41
C CYS A 59 -7.26 -22.74 -10.32
N ARG A 60 -7.20 -21.41 -10.17
CA ARG A 60 -6.26 -20.57 -10.92
C ARG A 60 -4.83 -20.73 -10.42
N ASP A 61 -4.65 -20.74 -9.11
CA ASP A 61 -3.34 -20.83 -8.45
C ASP A 61 -2.67 -22.20 -8.71
N LEU A 62 -3.46 -23.25 -9.00
CA LEU A 62 -3.00 -24.58 -9.45
C LEU A 62 -3.06 -24.78 -10.99
N ALA A 63 -3.43 -23.75 -11.77
CA ALA A 63 -3.64 -23.81 -13.22
C ALA A 63 -4.56 -24.98 -13.69
N PHE A 64 -5.59 -25.30 -12.91
CA PHE A 64 -6.49 -26.43 -13.14
C PHE A 64 -7.93 -25.98 -13.43
N THR A 65 -8.41 -26.36 -14.61
CA THR A 65 -9.79 -26.14 -15.05
C THR A 65 -10.60 -27.43 -14.88
N HIS A 66 -11.38 -27.51 -13.81
CA HIS A 66 -12.26 -28.64 -13.51
C HIS A 66 -13.36 -28.78 -14.57
N THR A 67 -13.45 -29.93 -15.25
CA THR A 67 -14.57 -30.18 -16.19
C THR A 67 -15.85 -30.46 -15.42
N LEU A 68 -16.89 -29.67 -15.72
CA LEU A 68 -18.17 -29.69 -15.04
C LEU A 68 -19.06 -30.86 -15.51
N HIS A 69 -20.14 -31.12 -14.78
CA HIS A 69 -21.11 -32.18 -15.10
C HIS A 69 -21.84 -32.00 -16.45
N ASP A 70 -21.80 -30.81 -17.05
CA ASP A 70 -22.30 -30.51 -18.40
C ASP A 70 -21.23 -30.68 -19.50
N GLY A 71 -20.02 -31.07 -19.13
CA GLY A 71 -18.86 -31.21 -20.03
C GLY A 71 -18.11 -29.90 -20.32
N SER A 72 -18.55 -28.77 -19.77
CA SER A 72 -17.89 -27.48 -19.99
C SER A 72 -16.65 -27.28 -19.13
N THR A 73 -15.73 -26.44 -19.64
CA THR A 73 -14.52 -25.98 -18.94
C THR A 73 -14.75 -24.55 -18.43
N PRO A 74 -14.89 -24.32 -17.11
CA PRO A 74 -15.19 -23.00 -16.56
C PRO A 74 -13.99 -22.06 -16.71
N ASP A 75 -14.23 -20.89 -17.31
CA ASP A 75 -13.24 -19.81 -17.33
C ASP A 75 -13.27 -19.04 -16.00
N PHE A 76 -12.16 -19.07 -15.26
CA PHE A 76 -11.99 -18.31 -14.02
C PHE A 76 -11.30 -16.95 -14.24
N SER A 77 -11.02 -16.52 -15.48
CA SER A 77 -10.34 -15.25 -15.78
C SER A 77 -11.04 -14.03 -15.16
N THR A 78 -12.37 -14.05 -15.13
CA THR A 78 -13.22 -12.96 -14.66
C THR A 78 -14.26 -13.50 -13.67
N VAL A 79 -14.39 -12.84 -12.53
CA VAL A 79 -15.07 -13.40 -11.34
C VAL A 79 -15.88 -12.29 -10.64
N ILE A 80 -17.20 -12.31 -10.81
CA ILE A 80 -18.12 -11.25 -10.37
C ILE A 80 -18.83 -11.66 -9.05
N PRO A 81 -18.86 -10.84 -7.99
CA PRO A 81 -19.56 -11.18 -6.74
C PRO A 81 -21.08 -11.39 -6.92
N ASN A 82 -21.58 -12.58 -6.60
CA ASN A 82 -23.02 -12.90 -6.71
C ASN A 82 -23.75 -12.67 -5.37
N LEU A 83 -23.98 -11.39 -5.07
CA LEU A 83 -24.68 -10.98 -3.85
C LEU A 83 -26.14 -11.48 -3.79
N ALA A 84 -26.77 -11.75 -4.94
CA ALA A 84 -28.11 -12.33 -5.00
C ALA A 84 -28.12 -13.76 -4.43
N ILE A 85 -27.28 -14.66 -4.96
CA ILE A 85 -27.13 -16.03 -4.43
C ILE A 85 -26.63 -16.01 -2.98
N LYS A 86 -25.73 -15.08 -2.61
CA LYS A 86 -25.31 -14.92 -1.20
C LYS A 86 -26.51 -14.62 -0.28
N SER A 87 -27.47 -13.81 -0.73
CA SER A 87 -28.67 -13.48 0.04
C SER A 87 -29.69 -14.62 0.12
N THR A 88 -29.85 -15.42 -0.95
CA THR A 88 -30.76 -16.58 -0.95
C THR A 88 -30.23 -17.72 -0.11
N ILE A 89 -28.93 -18.06 -0.21
CA ILE A 89 -28.26 -19.06 0.64
C ILE A 89 -28.46 -18.73 2.13
N LEU A 90 -28.13 -17.51 2.54
CA LEU A 90 -28.28 -17.09 3.94
C LEU A 90 -29.74 -17.10 4.41
N THR A 91 -30.70 -16.92 3.51
CA THR A 91 -32.13 -17.00 3.83
C THR A 91 -32.61 -18.46 3.91
N TRP A 92 -32.11 -19.33 3.03
CA TRP A 92 -32.37 -20.77 3.07
C TRP A 92 -31.85 -21.40 4.36
N CYS A 93 -30.62 -21.08 4.79
CA CYS A 93 -30.06 -21.55 6.08
C CYS A 93 -30.95 -21.19 7.27
N ARG A 94 -31.40 -19.92 7.36
CA ARG A 94 -32.30 -19.45 8.43
C ARG A 94 -33.60 -20.23 8.46
N ASN A 95 -34.20 -20.46 7.28
CA ASN A 95 -35.51 -21.11 7.17
C ASN A 95 -35.45 -22.61 7.51
N HIS A 96 -34.37 -23.31 7.13
CA HIS A 96 -34.20 -24.75 7.36
C HIS A 96 -33.38 -25.07 8.63
N ARG A 97 -33.02 -24.04 9.42
CA ARG A 97 -32.13 -24.11 10.60
C ARG A 97 -30.76 -24.74 10.31
N SER A 98 -30.33 -24.73 9.06
CA SER A 98 -29.02 -25.22 8.63
C SER A 98 -27.92 -24.26 9.09
N GLN A 99 -26.73 -24.80 9.33
CA GLN A 99 -25.56 -23.99 9.68
C GLN A 99 -25.28 -22.96 8.58
N VAL A 100 -25.03 -21.71 8.98
CA VAL A 100 -24.54 -20.65 8.07
C VAL A 100 -23.14 -21.06 7.60
N PRO A 101 -22.81 -20.99 6.29
CA PRO A 101 -21.50 -21.41 5.82
C PRO A 101 -20.40 -20.57 6.47
N SER A 102 -19.32 -21.21 6.89
CA SER A 102 -18.08 -20.56 7.29
C SER A 102 -17.20 -20.28 6.06
N PRO A 103 -16.24 -19.35 6.12
CA PRO A 103 -15.20 -19.25 5.10
C PRO A 103 -14.50 -20.62 4.95
N PRO A 104 -14.40 -21.19 3.73
CA PRO A 104 -13.62 -22.41 3.53
C PRO A 104 -12.13 -22.09 3.65
N ASP A 105 -11.37 -22.97 4.30
CA ASP A 105 -9.91 -22.87 4.36
C ASP A 105 -9.27 -23.16 2.99
N TYR A 106 -8.25 -22.40 2.63
CA TYR A 106 -7.55 -22.53 1.35
C TYR A 106 -6.88 -23.90 1.22
N ALA A 107 -6.16 -24.39 2.23
CA ALA A 107 -5.44 -25.66 2.16
C ALA A 107 -6.41 -26.86 2.06
N SER A 108 -7.56 -26.76 2.70
CA SER A 108 -8.66 -27.72 2.62
C SER A 108 -9.26 -27.78 1.21
N VAL A 109 -9.47 -26.63 0.54
CA VAL A 109 -9.93 -26.59 -0.86
C VAL A 109 -8.83 -27.03 -1.83
N GLU A 110 -7.57 -26.66 -1.58
CA GLU A 110 -6.40 -27.11 -2.35
C GLU A 110 -6.29 -28.64 -2.37
N LYS A 111 -6.51 -29.28 -1.22
CA LYS A 111 -6.53 -30.75 -1.12
C LYS A 111 -7.64 -31.39 -1.97
N ILE A 112 -8.82 -30.78 -2.03
CA ILE A 112 -9.92 -31.24 -2.90
C ILE A 112 -9.52 -31.08 -4.38
N VAL A 113 -9.02 -29.91 -4.78
CA VAL A 113 -8.61 -29.65 -6.17
C VAL A 113 -7.46 -30.56 -6.61
N ARG A 114 -6.47 -30.82 -5.75
CA ARG A 114 -5.40 -31.80 -6.03
C ARG A 114 -5.93 -33.22 -6.19
N SER A 115 -6.98 -33.60 -5.45
CA SER A 115 -7.66 -34.89 -5.65
C SER A 115 -8.39 -34.97 -7.00
N LEU A 116 -9.05 -33.88 -7.43
CA LEU A 116 -9.71 -33.78 -8.74
C LEU A 116 -8.68 -33.86 -9.89
N ILE A 117 -7.55 -33.16 -9.79
CA ILE A 117 -6.42 -33.26 -10.74
C ILE A 117 -5.98 -34.73 -10.90
N GLN A 118 -5.82 -35.46 -9.79
CA GLN A 118 -5.37 -36.85 -9.81
C GLN A 118 -6.43 -37.81 -10.37
N GLN A 119 -7.72 -37.53 -10.18
CA GLN A 119 -8.82 -38.32 -10.76
C GLN A 119 -9.00 -38.07 -12.26
N GLN A 120 -8.75 -36.84 -12.72
CA GLN A 120 -8.98 -36.43 -14.11
C GLN A 120 -7.84 -36.84 -15.08
N CYS A 121 -6.67 -37.22 -14.56
CA CYS A 121 -5.53 -37.73 -15.34
C CYS A 121 -4.98 -39.09 -14.85
N PRO A 122 -5.66 -40.23 -15.12
CA PRO A 122 -5.21 -41.55 -14.64
C PRO A 122 -3.92 -42.10 -15.28
N SER A 123 -3.45 -41.52 -16.39
CA SER A 123 -2.49 -42.15 -17.30
C SER A 123 -1.12 -41.47 -17.34
N ARG A 124 -0.31 -41.63 -16.28
CA ARG A 124 1.15 -41.42 -16.35
C ARG A 124 1.97 -42.27 -15.38
N VAL A 125 1.65 -43.58 -15.36
CA VAL A 125 2.48 -44.63 -14.73
C VAL A 125 2.85 -45.65 -15.81
N SER A 126 4.07 -46.20 -15.71
CA SER A 126 4.75 -47.11 -16.66
C SER A 126 5.61 -46.44 -17.76
N SER A 127 6.60 -47.21 -18.22
CA SER A 127 7.66 -46.90 -19.22
C SER A 127 8.42 -45.58 -19.03
N ALA A 128 9.41 -45.59 -18.15
CA ALA A 128 10.60 -44.75 -18.27
C ALA A 128 11.83 -45.64 -18.50
N PRO A 129 12.79 -45.24 -19.35
CA PRO A 129 14.16 -45.72 -19.29
C PRO A 129 15.11 -44.60 -18.81
N ASP A 130 15.55 -44.76 -17.56
CA ASP A 130 16.89 -44.48 -17.04
C ASP A 130 17.51 -43.06 -16.90
N ILE A 131 18.25 -42.95 -15.78
CA ILE A 131 19.36 -42.04 -15.47
C ILE A 131 19.03 -40.54 -15.26
N ARG A 132 18.63 -40.20 -14.02
CA ARG A 132 19.48 -39.46 -13.05
C ARG A 132 18.89 -39.39 -11.64
N ILE A 133 19.65 -39.96 -10.68
CA ILE A 133 19.84 -39.60 -9.26
C ILE A 133 18.70 -38.85 -8.56
N SER A 134 18.10 -39.48 -7.53
CA SER A 134 17.05 -38.86 -6.70
C SER A 134 17.61 -38.05 -5.53
N GLU A 135 16.97 -36.93 -5.19
CA GLU A 135 17.33 -36.02 -4.10
C GLU A 135 17.44 -36.66 -2.69
N ARG A 136 16.94 -37.88 -2.50
CA ARG A 136 17.00 -38.58 -1.21
C ARG A 136 18.42 -38.92 -0.76
N GLU A 137 19.36 -39.16 -1.68
CA GLU A 137 20.78 -39.38 -1.33
C GLU A 137 21.49 -38.09 -0.88
N LEU A 138 21.01 -36.91 -1.32
CA LEU A 138 21.58 -35.62 -0.90
C LEU A 138 21.18 -35.19 0.51
N LEU A 139 20.18 -35.84 1.12
CA LEU A 139 19.69 -35.52 2.47
C LEU A 139 20.36 -36.35 3.58
N GLU A 140 20.98 -37.49 3.26
CA GLU A 140 21.78 -38.25 4.24
C GLU A 140 23.21 -37.69 4.38
N ALA A 141 23.75 -37.06 3.33
CA ALA A 141 25.12 -36.55 3.27
C ALA A 141 25.44 -35.32 4.17
N VAL A 142 24.49 -34.86 5.00
CA VAL A 142 24.64 -33.71 5.92
C VAL A 142 24.52 -34.13 7.39
N ALA A 143 24.22 -35.40 7.68
CA ALA A 143 23.95 -35.88 9.04
C ALA A 143 25.21 -36.08 9.92
N GLU A 144 26.40 -36.19 9.33
CA GLU A 144 27.62 -36.66 10.00
C GLU A 144 28.69 -35.54 10.12
N ASN A 145 28.65 -34.78 11.21
CA ASN A 145 29.82 -34.10 11.81
C ASN A 145 29.54 -33.71 13.28
N PRO A 146 30.44 -34.00 14.24
CA PRO A 146 30.16 -33.84 15.68
C PRO A 146 30.37 -32.40 16.22
N PRO A 147 29.74 -32.04 17.36
CA PRO A 147 29.75 -30.68 17.90
C PRO A 147 30.95 -30.37 18.81
N VAL A 148 31.30 -29.07 18.92
CA VAL A 148 32.28 -28.54 19.89
C VAL A 148 31.72 -27.24 20.53
N LEU A 149 31.74 -27.15 21.86
CA LEU A 149 31.36 -25.96 22.66
C LEU A 149 32.40 -24.82 22.45
N PHE A 150 32.17 -23.52 22.70
CA PHE A 150 31.56 -22.77 23.82
C PHE A 150 31.19 -21.35 23.30
N SER A 151 30.45 -20.44 23.95
CA SER A 151 29.58 -20.43 25.14
C SER A 151 28.65 -19.18 25.09
N HIS A 152 27.67 -19.14 26.00
CA HIS A 152 26.66 -18.08 26.18
C HIS A 152 27.14 -16.61 26.12
N ALA A 153 26.33 -15.75 25.49
CA ALA A 153 25.85 -14.49 26.08
C ALA A 153 24.55 -14.01 25.38
N VAL A 154 23.67 -13.32 26.13
CA VAL A 154 22.36 -12.80 25.66
C VAL A 154 22.47 -11.32 25.30
N THR A 155 21.83 -10.87 24.22
CA THR A 155 21.14 -9.56 24.20
C THR A 155 20.11 -9.45 23.06
N GLU A 156 19.16 -8.53 23.24
CA GLU A 156 17.96 -8.35 22.41
C GLU A 156 18.22 -7.41 21.21
N ILE A 157 17.53 -7.63 20.08
CA ILE A 157 17.35 -6.61 19.04
C ILE A 157 15.89 -6.63 18.55
N GLY A 158 15.12 -5.62 18.94
CA GLY A 158 13.84 -5.28 18.29
C GLY A 158 14.06 -4.36 17.07
N PRO A 159 13.20 -4.40 16.05
CA PRO A 159 13.37 -3.61 14.84
C PRO A 159 13.09 -2.12 15.10
N CYS A 160 14.06 -1.25 14.81
CA CYS A 160 13.92 0.20 15.01
C CYS A 160 14.27 0.99 13.74
N VAL A 161 13.26 1.66 13.18
CA VAL A 161 13.32 2.91 12.39
C VAL A 161 14.48 3.03 11.38
N ILE A 162 14.23 2.63 10.12
CA ILE A 162 15.01 3.12 8.97
C ILE A 162 14.54 4.54 8.64
N SER A 163 15.14 5.53 9.31
CA SER A 163 15.01 6.94 8.97
C SER A 163 16.34 7.66 9.22
N ASN A 164 17.36 7.34 8.40
CA ASN A 164 18.51 8.20 8.09
C ASN A 164 19.47 7.50 7.11
N LEU A 165 19.30 7.76 5.80
CA LEU A 165 20.32 7.49 4.78
C LEU A 165 20.33 8.63 3.76
N LEU A 166 20.98 9.74 4.12
CA LEU A 166 21.61 10.74 3.23
C LEU A 166 22.15 11.92 4.07
N CYS A 167 23.26 11.71 4.80
CA CYS A 167 24.34 12.70 5.03
C CYS A 167 25.37 12.18 6.06
N SER A 168 26.53 11.77 5.56
CA SER A 168 27.80 11.69 6.28
C SER A 168 28.89 11.94 5.22
N SER A 169 30.02 12.61 5.49
CA SER A 169 30.65 12.89 6.79
C SER A 169 31.42 14.22 6.77
N SER A 170 31.57 14.85 7.93
CA SER A 170 32.74 15.68 8.26
C SER A 170 32.99 15.67 9.77
N THR A 171 33.90 14.82 10.21
CA THR A 171 34.35 14.73 11.61
C THR A 171 35.23 15.91 11.99
N PHE A 172 35.16 16.39 13.24
CA PHE A 172 36.27 16.27 14.21
C PHE A 172 35.89 16.78 15.62
N SER A 173 36.27 16.00 16.65
CA SER A 173 36.62 16.36 18.05
C SER A 173 35.81 17.38 18.89
N SER A 174 35.72 17.32 20.23
CA SER A 174 35.86 16.29 21.30
C SER A 174 35.88 17.04 22.65
N SER A 175 35.67 16.34 23.78
CA SER A 175 35.60 16.89 25.16
C SER A 175 34.32 17.70 25.45
N SER A 176 33.47 17.41 26.43
CA SER A 176 33.66 17.03 27.85
C SER A 176 34.19 18.18 28.71
N SER A 177 33.33 18.73 29.59
CA SER A 177 33.34 18.47 31.05
C SER A 177 32.29 19.35 31.77
N ASP A 178 31.96 18.99 33.02
CA ASP A 178 30.92 19.63 33.84
C ASP A 178 31.38 20.83 34.71
N GLU A 179 30.38 21.54 35.24
CA GLU A 179 30.34 22.35 36.49
C GLU A 179 31.11 23.69 36.70
N SER A 180 30.31 24.72 37.08
CA SER A 180 30.61 25.75 38.12
C SER A 180 31.60 26.93 37.77
N VAL A 181 31.76 28.10 38.44
CA VAL A 181 31.03 28.98 39.42
C VAL A 181 31.89 30.28 39.60
N ILE A 182 31.47 31.57 39.60
CA ILE A 182 30.22 32.31 39.27
C ILE A 182 30.50 33.44 38.23
N VAL A 183 30.62 34.79 38.43
CA VAL A 183 30.39 35.74 39.56
C VAL A 183 30.10 37.20 39.09
N ILE A 184 29.41 37.97 39.98
CA ILE A 184 29.19 39.44 40.15
C ILE A 184 29.86 40.48 39.20
N ALA A 185 29.27 41.64 38.84
CA ALA A 185 27.86 42.12 38.79
C ALA A 185 27.79 43.55 38.16
N GLY A 186 26.59 43.99 37.71
CA GLY A 186 26.28 45.38 37.36
C GLY A 186 24.80 45.58 36.97
N SER A 187 24.06 46.46 37.66
CA SER A 187 22.62 46.77 37.45
C SER A 187 22.36 48.26 37.78
N PRO A 188 21.16 48.89 37.66
CA PRO A 188 19.76 48.38 37.58
C PRO A 188 19.10 48.64 36.20
N HIS A 189 17.83 48.32 35.87
CA HIS A 189 16.57 48.36 36.64
C HIS A 189 15.55 47.25 36.28
N THR A 190 14.65 46.97 37.22
CA THR A 190 13.45 46.06 37.20
C THR A 190 12.41 46.66 38.20
N PRO A 191 11.08 46.34 38.19
CA PRO A 191 10.51 45.00 38.53
C PRO A 191 9.19 44.58 37.78
N LEU A 192 9.02 43.30 37.34
CA LEU A 192 8.28 42.18 37.99
C LEU A 192 6.72 42.23 37.90
N PRO A 193 5.94 41.17 38.29
CA PRO A 193 6.13 39.71 38.17
C PRO A 193 4.87 38.92 37.71
N LEU A 194 5.01 37.67 37.25
CA LEU A 194 4.65 36.46 38.01
C LEU A 194 4.77 35.16 37.19
N ALA A 195 4.99 34.04 37.91
CA ALA A 195 4.97 32.68 37.40
C ALA A 195 4.60 31.72 38.55
N THR A 196 4.07 30.53 38.22
CA THR A 196 4.05 29.38 39.14
C THR A 196 3.93 28.04 38.40
N ARG A 197 4.79 27.09 38.79
CA ARG A 197 4.46 25.65 38.81
C ARG A 197 4.23 25.26 40.27
N PRO A 198 3.34 24.30 40.57
CA PRO A 198 3.45 23.46 41.75
C PRO A 198 3.97 22.06 41.39
N ALA A 199 4.45 21.34 42.39
CA ALA A 199 4.76 19.91 42.34
C ALA A 199 4.36 19.26 43.67
N CYS A 200 4.21 17.93 43.65
CA CYS A 200 4.08 17.04 44.81
C CYS A 200 2.87 17.24 45.74
N PHE A 201 2.01 16.22 45.81
CA PHE A 201 1.60 15.64 47.08
C PHE A 201 1.36 14.14 46.90
N SER A 202 1.91 13.33 47.81
CA SER A 202 1.70 11.88 47.85
C SER A 202 0.97 11.51 49.14
N ILE A 203 0.06 10.55 49.07
CA ILE A 203 -0.44 9.82 50.25
C ILE A 203 -0.39 8.33 49.92
N SER A 204 0.32 7.57 50.76
CA SER A 204 0.35 6.11 50.72
C SER A 204 -0.63 5.54 51.74
N GLY A 205 -1.32 4.45 51.39
CA GLY A 205 -2.26 3.75 52.28
C GLY A 205 -2.24 2.24 51.99
N SER A 206 -1.47 1.50 52.79
CA SER A 206 -1.28 0.04 52.70
C SER A 206 -2.50 -0.75 53.25
N SER A 207 -2.66 -2.07 53.12
CA SER A 207 -1.69 -3.16 52.93
C SER A 207 -2.26 -4.43 52.28
N SER A 208 -1.42 -5.11 51.50
CA SER A 208 -1.11 -6.56 51.51
C SER A 208 -2.21 -7.65 51.45
N SER A 209 -2.06 -8.55 50.48
CA SER A 209 -1.83 -9.98 50.77
C SER A 209 -0.98 -10.63 49.67
N SER A 210 -0.26 -11.71 49.98
CA SER A 210 0.67 -12.41 49.08
C SER A 210 0.12 -13.74 48.59
N ALA A 211 0.31 -14.07 47.32
CA ALA A 211 0.28 -15.43 46.80
C ALA A 211 1.21 -15.57 45.60
N GLU A 212 2.11 -16.56 45.62
CA GLU A 212 2.74 -17.09 44.41
C GLU A 212 1.85 -18.21 43.85
N ILE A 213 1.79 -18.33 42.51
CA ILE A 213 1.58 -19.54 41.69
C ILE A 213 1.17 -19.13 40.26
N GLY A 214 1.73 -19.78 39.24
CA GLY A 214 1.08 -19.93 37.93
C GLY A 214 1.47 -18.95 36.82
N GLU A 215 2.56 -19.23 36.10
CA GLU A 215 2.78 -18.68 34.75
C GLU A 215 1.78 -19.30 33.76
N SER A 216 0.72 -18.58 33.37
CA SER A 216 -0.14 -18.99 32.24
C SER A 216 -1.02 -17.88 31.61
N ASP A 217 -1.42 -16.85 32.36
CA ASP A 217 -2.50 -15.91 31.94
C ASP A 217 -2.05 -14.62 31.21
N SER A 218 -0.77 -14.47 30.85
CA SER A 218 -0.17 -13.20 30.37
C SER A 218 -0.74 -12.66 29.04
N LEU A 219 -1.47 -13.48 28.29
CA LEU A 219 -2.11 -13.10 27.03
C LEU A 219 -3.51 -12.47 27.23
N ASN A 220 -4.22 -12.84 28.30
CA ASN A 220 -5.63 -12.48 28.49
C ASN A 220 -5.82 -11.08 29.12
N SER A 221 -4.77 -10.53 29.76
CA SER A 221 -4.77 -9.18 30.32
C SER A 221 -4.53 -8.09 29.26
N LYS A 222 -3.70 -8.36 28.24
CA LYS A 222 -3.37 -7.42 27.16
C LYS A 222 -4.55 -7.13 26.22
N SER A 223 -5.39 -8.12 25.96
CA SER A 223 -6.61 -7.97 25.15
C SER A 223 -7.67 -7.12 25.87
N GLN A 224 -7.78 -7.25 27.19
CA GLN A 224 -8.70 -6.45 28.01
C GLN A 224 -8.22 -5.00 28.14
N SER A 225 -6.94 -4.75 28.39
CA SER A 225 -6.42 -3.39 28.54
C SER A 225 -6.54 -2.57 27.24
N SER A 226 -6.20 -3.14 26.09
CA SER A 226 -6.34 -2.48 24.79
C SER A 226 -7.80 -2.19 24.39
N SER A 227 -8.74 -3.08 24.76
CA SER A 227 -10.18 -2.86 24.60
C SER A 227 -10.69 -1.69 25.46
N LEU A 228 -10.21 -1.57 26.69
CA LEU A 228 -10.53 -0.45 27.59
C LEU A 228 -9.92 0.87 27.10
N GLU A 229 -8.68 0.86 26.58
CA GLU A 229 -8.06 2.03 25.95
C GLU A 229 -8.87 2.53 24.74
N GLU A 230 -9.31 1.64 23.85
CA GLU A 230 -10.17 2.03 22.72
C GLU A 230 -11.52 2.60 23.20
N GLN A 231 -12.10 2.00 24.24
CA GLN A 231 -13.39 2.41 24.79
C GLN A 231 -13.35 3.79 25.48
N GLU A 232 -12.26 4.13 26.19
CA GLU A 232 -12.09 5.48 26.74
C GLU A 232 -11.92 6.52 25.61
N LEU A 233 -11.01 6.24 24.67
CA LEU A 233 -10.74 7.12 23.52
C LEU A 233 -12.02 7.36 22.70
N PHE A 234 -12.78 6.32 22.39
CA PHE A 234 -14.02 6.43 21.63
C PHE A 234 -15.06 7.34 22.29
N LEU A 235 -15.18 7.31 23.63
CA LEU A 235 -16.10 8.20 24.36
C LEU A 235 -15.67 9.67 24.24
N LYS A 236 -14.37 9.95 24.43
CA LYS A 236 -13.80 11.29 24.31
C LYS A 236 -13.94 11.85 22.89
N LEU A 237 -13.60 11.06 21.87
CA LEU A 237 -13.78 11.44 20.46
C LEU A 237 -15.25 11.61 20.03
N ARG A 238 -16.21 11.05 20.79
CA ARG A 238 -17.66 11.22 20.56
C ARG A 238 -18.32 12.23 21.49
N SER A 239 -17.56 12.90 22.37
CA SER A 239 -18.08 13.97 23.22
C SER A 239 -18.62 15.14 22.39
N SER A 240 -19.62 15.83 22.90
CA SER A 240 -20.05 17.14 22.37
C SER A 240 -19.12 18.29 22.80
N ASP A 241 -18.29 18.06 23.83
CA ASP A 241 -17.28 19.03 24.27
C ASP A 241 -15.99 18.90 23.45
N ILE A 242 -15.49 20.05 23.02
CA ILE A 242 -14.28 20.23 22.22
C ILE A 242 -13.04 19.91 23.06
N PHE A 243 -13.05 20.20 24.36
CA PHE A 243 -11.91 19.93 25.24
C PHE A 243 -11.72 18.42 25.49
N GLU A 244 -12.82 17.67 25.66
CA GLU A 244 -12.77 16.20 25.68
C GLU A 244 -12.37 15.59 24.33
N GLN A 245 -12.88 16.12 23.20
CA GLN A 245 -12.42 15.69 21.86
C GLN A 245 -10.90 15.89 21.69
N GLU A 246 -10.39 17.07 22.05
CA GLU A 246 -8.97 17.40 21.98
C GLU A 246 -8.13 16.51 22.91
N THR A 247 -8.57 16.31 24.15
CA THR A 247 -7.91 15.44 25.14
C THR A 247 -7.86 13.99 24.65
N GLY A 248 -8.94 13.49 24.07
CA GLY A 248 -9.00 12.17 23.43
C GLY A 248 -8.03 12.04 22.25
N LEU A 249 -7.98 13.05 21.38
CA LEU A 249 -7.06 13.09 20.23
C LEU A 249 -5.59 13.19 20.63
N VAL A 250 -5.26 14.00 21.65
CA VAL A 250 -3.90 14.11 22.19
C VAL A 250 -3.46 12.78 22.80
N SER A 251 -4.34 12.07 23.52
CA SER A 251 -4.02 10.73 24.03
C SER A 251 -3.84 9.71 22.90
N LEU A 252 -4.71 9.72 21.88
CA LEU A 252 -4.58 8.86 20.69
C LEU A 252 -3.27 9.13 19.93
N ARG A 253 -2.93 10.39 19.65
CA ARG A 253 -1.68 10.83 18.99
C ARG A 253 -0.46 10.40 19.81
N ARG A 254 -0.52 10.48 21.14
CA ARG A 254 0.54 10.02 22.05
C ARG A 254 0.73 8.51 22.02
N ILE A 255 -0.35 7.73 22.12
CA ILE A 255 -0.28 6.25 22.13
C ILE A 255 0.27 5.72 20.80
N THR A 256 -0.30 6.19 19.68
CA THR A 256 0.04 5.72 18.33
C THR A 256 1.45 6.14 17.86
N ARG A 257 2.05 7.18 18.46
CA ARG A 257 3.40 7.65 18.13
C ARG A 257 4.48 6.57 18.33
N THR A 258 4.34 5.72 19.35
CA THR A 258 5.39 4.75 19.73
C THR A 258 4.91 3.29 19.75
N ARG A 259 3.66 3.01 20.14
CA ARG A 259 3.16 1.63 20.27
C ARG A 259 2.63 1.08 18.95
N GLU A 260 3.40 0.21 18.31
CA GLU A 260 3.04 -0.49 17.07
C GLU A 260 1.77 -1.34 17.21
N GLU A 261 1.71 -2.21 18.22
CA GLU A 261 0.52 -3.00 18.56
C GLU A 261 -0.73 -2.11 18.68
N ALA A 262 -0.59 -0.92 19.28
CA ALA A 262 -1.69 0.02 19.47
C ALA A 262 -2.06 0.78 18.18
N ARG A 263 -1.13 0.96 17.23
CA ARG A 263 -1.50 1.45 15.89
C ARG A 263 -2.38 0.43 15.17
N ILE A 264 -2.07 -0.85 15.29
CA ILE A 264 -2.88 -1.92 14.66
C ILE A 264 -4.25 -2.03 15.34
N SER A 265 -4.32 -2.14 16.67
CA SER A 265 -5.59 -2.34 17.38
C SER A 265 -6.52 -1.11 17.33
N LEU A 266 -5.98 0.10 17.45
CA LEU A 266 -6.78 1.34 17.42
C LEU A 266 -7.21 1.76 16.00
N CYS A 267 -6.77 1.07 14.94
CA CYS A 267 -7.29 1.27 13.58
C CYS A 267 -8.65 0.57 13.35
N SER A 268 -9.45 0.43 14.41
CA SER A 268 -10.76 -0.21 14.37
C SER A 268 -11.75 0.61 13.53
N SER A 269 -12.72 -0.07 12.89
CA SER A 269 -13.83 0.61 12.21
C SER A 269 -14.60 1.56 13.16
N ARG A 270 -14.69 1.21 14.44
CA ARG A 270 -15.34 2.00 15.49
C ARG A 270 -14.59 3.31 15.73
N LEU A 271 -13.29 3.28 15.99
CA LEU A 271 -12.50 4.49 16.26
C LEU A 271 -12.33 5.35 15.01
N LEU A 272 -12.14 4.74 13.83
CA LEU A 272 -12.13 5.45 12.55
C LEU A 272 -13.47 6.18 12.30
N SER A 273 -14.61 5.60 12.69
CA SER A 273 -15.91 6.29 12.60
C SER A 273 -16.04 7.50 13.53
N ALA A 274 -15.31 7.52 14.66
CA ALA A 274 -15.27 8.65 15.59
C ALA A 274 -14.28 9.73 15.13
N LEU A 275 -13.13 9.32 14.55
CA LEU A 275 -12.10 10.21 14.04
C LEU A 275 -12.53 10.99 12.79
N ARG A 276 -13.35 10.37 11.91
CA ARG A 276 -13.78 10.96 10.62
C ARG A 276 -14.32 12.40 10.72
N PRO A 277 -15.34 12.74 11.55
CA PRO A 277 -15.85 14.11 11.65
C PRO A 277 -14.84 15.11 12.25
N LEU A 278 -13.85 14.65 13.03
CA LEU A 278 -12.89 15.52 13.71
C LEU A 278 -11.84 16.09 12.75
N ILE A 279 -11.52 15.38 11.66
CA ILE A 279 -10.68 15.89 10.57
C ILE A 279 -11.34 17.09 9.86
N THR A 280 -12.67 17.11 9.78
CA THR A 280 -13.47 18.24 9.27
C THR A 280 -13.84 19.26 10.35
N SER A 281 -13.21 19.22 11.53
CA SER A 281 -13.50 20.16 12.61
C SER A 281 -13.07 21.59 12.26
N ARG A 282 -13.92 22.57 12.59
CA ARG A 282 -13.60 24.01 12.53
C ARG A 282 -12.54 24.43 13.56
N TYR A 283 -12.27 23.58 14.56
CA TYR A 283 -11.28 23.85 15.59
C TYR A 283 -9.93 23.29 15.13
N SER A 284 -8.98 24.18 14.85
CA SER A 284 -7.69 23.83 14.27
C SER A 284 -6.94 22.75 15.06
N VAL A 285 -6.90 22.85 16.39
CA VAL A 285 -6.20 21.89 17.26
C VAL A 285 -6.84 20.49 17.19
N VAL A 286 -8.17 20.41 17.11
CA VAL A 286 -8.90 19.14 16.89
C VAL A 286 -8.60 18.58 15.50
N GLN A 287 -8.70 19.38 14.44
CA GLN A 287 -8.37 18.95 13.07
C GLN A 287 -6.92 18.44 12.97
N ILE A 288 -5.96 19.22 13.46
CA ILE A 288 -4.52 18.89 13.42
C ILE A 288 -4.24 17.58 14.15
N ASN A 289 -4.72 17.41 15.39
CA ASN A 289 -4.48 16.18 16.14
C ASN A 289 -5.26 14.98 15.57
N ALA A 290 -6.40 15.19 14.91
CA ALA A 290 -7.13 14.14 14.20
C ALA A 290 -6.37 13.64 12.96
N ILE A 291 -5.88 14.54 12.11
CA ILE A 291 -5.08 14.17 10.94
C ILE A 291 -3.75 13.54 11.40
N ALA A 292 -3.05 14.11 12.38
CA ALA A 292 -1.81 13.55 12.91
C ALA A 292 -1.99 12.16 13.55
N SER A 293 -3.13 11.91 14.21
CA SER A 293 -3.48 10.56 14.68
C SER A 293 -3.66 9.59 13.51
N LEU A 294 -4.29 10.03 12.42
CA LEU A 294 -4.43 9.21 11.20
C LEU A 294 -3.08 8.97 10.51
N VAL A 295 -2.16 9.95 10.49
CA VAL A 295 -0.78 9.77 10.01
C VAL A 295 -0.10 8.65 10.79
N ASN A 296 -0.13 8.71 12.13
CA ASN A 296 0.44 7.67 12.97
C ASN A 296 -0.20 6.30 12.67
N LEU A 297 -1.54 6.19 12.67
CA LEU A 297 -2.24 4.94 12.33
C LEU A 297 -1.85 4.41 10.95
N SER A 298 -1.64 5.29 9.96
CA SER A 298 -1.29 4.92 8.59
C SER A 298 0.14 4.40 8.41
N LEU A 299 1.02 4.50 9.42
CA LEU A 299 2.38 3.95 9.34
C LEU A 299 2.33 2.43 9.07
N GLU A 300 1.41 1.72 9.73
CA GLU A 300 1.26 0.27 9.63
C GLU A 300 0.68 -0.19 8.30
N LYS A 301 1.31 -1.20 7.69
CA LYS A 301 0.94 -1.73 6.37
C LYS A 301 -0.52 -2.19 6.32
N SER A 302 -0.95 -2.96 7.32
CA SER A 302 -2.33 -3.45 7.49
C SER A 302 -3.36 -2.31 7.51
N ASN A 303 -3.02 -1.19 8.14
CA ASN A 303 -3.91 -0.05 8.31
C ASN A 303 -4.08 0.78 7.03
N LYS A 304 -3.06 0.85 6.16
CA LYS A 304 -3.07 1.71 4.96
C LYS A 304 -4.29 1.46 4.08
N VAL A 305 -4.65 0.19 3.85
CA VAL A 305 -5.80 -0.17 3.00
C VAL A 305 -7.13 0.05 3.74
N VAL A 306 -7.18 -0.21 5.06
CA VAL A 306 -8.37 0.03 5.90
C VAL A 306 -8.73 1.52 5.94
N ILE A 307 -7.73 2.41 6.05
CA ILE A 307 -7.94 3.87 6.07
C ILE A 307 -8.49 4.37 4.72
N VAL A 308 -7.96 3.89 3.58
CA VAL A 308 -8.49 4.28 2.26
C VAL A 308 -9.91 3.75 2.06
N ARG A 309 -10.18 2.47 2.36
CA ARG A 309 -11.53 1.89 2.32
C ARG A 309 -12.50 2.56 3.30
N SER A 310 -11.99 3.16 4.38
CA SER A 310 -12.77 3.96 5.34
C SER A 310 -13.05 5.40 4.89
N GLY A 311 -12.72 5.77 3.65
CA GLY A 311 -13.17 7.03 3.02
C GLY A 311 -12.47 8.29 3.49
N PHE A 312 -11.24 8.18 4.02
CA PHE A 312 -10.48 9.34 4.51
C PHE A 312 -9.85 10.21 3.42
N ILE A 313 -9.63 9.67 2.21
CA ILE A 313 -8.91 10.37 1.14
C ILE A 313 -9.53 11.72 0.74
N PRO A 314 -10.86 11.86 0.53
CA PRO A 314 -11.45 13.19 0.27
C PRO A 314 -11.22 14.19 1.41
N LEU A 315 -11.28 13.74 2.67
CA LEU A 315 -11.11 14.60 3.85
C LEU A 315 -9.66 15.10 3.99
N LEU A 316 -8.69 14.23 3.67
CA LEU A 316 -7.27 14.61 3.58
C LEU A 316 -7.01 15.56 2.41
N ILE A 317 -7.68 15.35 1.27
CA ILE A 317 -7.61 16.25 0.12
C ILE A 317 -8.15 17.65 0.47
N ASP A 318 -9.25 17.75 1.20
CA ASP A 318 -9.83 19.04 1.58
C ASP A 318 -9.01 19.74 2.68
N ALA A 319 -8.44 18.98 3.63
CA ALA A 319 -7.46 19.50 4.58
C ALA A 319 -6.17 20.01 3.89
N LEU A 320 -5.70 19.35 2.82
CA LEU A 320 -4.56 19.79 2.02
C LEU A 320 -4.85 21.08 1.23
N LYS A 321 -6.10 21.30 0.79
CA LYS A 321 -6.51 22.53 0.08
C LYS A 321 -6.70 23.74 1.01
N ALA A 322 -7.30 23.52 2.19
CA ALA A 322 -7.93 24.59 2.98
C ALA A 322 -7.62 24.55 4.48
N GLY A 323 -6.85 23.57 4.96
CA GLY A 323 -6.37 23.51 6.34
C GLY A 323 -5.27 24.53 6.65
N SER A 324 -4.92 24.65 7.94
CA SER A 324 -3.73 25.40 8.40
C SER A 324 -2.43 24.74 7.91
N SER A 325 -1.29 25.43 8.01
CA SER A 325 0.01 24.87 7.58
C SER A 325 0.32 23.51 8.22
N GLU A 326 0.09 23.33 9.52
CA GLU A 326 0.30 22.03 10.19
C GLU A 326 -0.72 20.97 9.72
N ALA A 327 -1.97 21.36 9.43
CA ALA A 327 -2.96 20.43 8.87
C ALA A 327 -2.62 20.02 7.43
N GLN A 328 -2.06 20.92 6.62
CA GLN A 328 -1.57 20.63 5.26
C GLN A 328 -0.36 19.69 5.29
N GLU A 329 0.59 19.90 6.22
CA GLU A 329 1.73 19.00 6.42
C GLU A 329 1.27 17.59 6.79
N HIS A 330 0.40 17.45 7.81
CA HIS A 330 -0.12 16.13 8.19
C HIS A 330 -1.01 15.51 7.10
N ALA A 331 -1.72 16.31 6.30
CA ALA A 331 -2.50 15.81 5.17
C ALA A 331 -1.63 15.29 4.01
N ALA A 332 -0.55 16.01 3.67
CA ALA A 332 0.43 15.57 2.69
C ALA A 332 1.14 14.28 3.15
N GLY A 333 1.63 14.25 4.40
CA GLY A 333 2.26 13.07 5.00
C GLY A 333 1.33 11.86 5.07
N ALA A 334 0.04 12.06 5.36
CA ALA A 334 -0.96 10.98 5.30
C ALA A 334 -1.15 10.45 3.87
N LEU A 335 -1.31 11.33 2.87
CA LEU A 335 -1.47 10.93 1.47
C LEU A 335 -0.22 10.21 0.94
N PHE A 336 0.98 10.64 1.32
CA PHE A 336 2.24 9.94 1.04
C PHE A 336 2.27 8.55 1.70
N SER A 337 2.07 8.47 3.02
CA SER A 337 2.10 7.22 3.79
C SER A 337 1.11 6.18 3.25
N LEU A 338 -0.07 6.60 2.80
CA LEU A 338 -1.08 5.74 2.20
C LEU A 338 -0.75 5.33 0.75
N ALA A 339 -0.04 6.17 -0.02
CA ALA A 339 0.38 5.89 -1.39
C ALA A 339 1.56 4.91 -1.51
N LEU A 340 2.26 4.61 -0.40
CA LEU A 340 3.27 3.54 -0.34
C LEU A 340 2.70 2.15 -0.65
N GLU A 341 1.39 1.95 -0.45
CA GLU A 341 0.72 0.66 -0.68
C GLU A 341 0.08 0.58 -2.08
N ASP A 342 0.25 -0.55 -2.78
CA ASP A 342 -0.16 -0.67 -4.19
C ASP A 342 -1.67 -0.60 -4.38
N GLU A 343 -2.43 -1.33 -3.55
CA GLU A 343 -3.90 -1.34 -3.55
C GLU A 343 -4.49 0.08 -3.46
N ASN A 344 -3.78 0.99 -2.79
CA ASN A 344 -4.22 2.36 -2.58
C ASN A 344 -3.93 3.29 -3.76
N LYS A 345 -2.86 3.07 -4.54
CA LYS A 345 -2.37 4.06 -5.53
C LYS A 345 -3.41 4.41 -6.59
N MET A 346 -4.16 3.42 -7.08
CA MET A 346 -5.22 3.66 -8.06
C MET A 346 -6.40 4.41 -7.40
N ALA A 347 -6.85 3.96 -6.23
CA ALA A 347 -7.97 4.59 -5.51
C ALA A 347 -7.67 6.06 -5.16
N ILE A 348 -6.49 6.35 -4.63
CA ILE A 348 -6.06 7.71 -4.27
C ILE A 348 -6.06 8.64 -5.50
N GLY A 349 -5.54 8.16 -6.65
CA GLY A 349 -5.53 8.94 -7.90
C GLY A 349 -6.86 9.01 -8.65
N VAL A 350 -7.81 8.11 -8.35
CA VAL A 350 -9.22 8.20 -8.80
C VAL A 350 -10.01 9.19 -7.95
N LEU A 351 -9.77 9.24 -6.63
CA LEU A 351 -10.42 10.16 -5.68
C LEU A 351 -9.89 11.61 -5.76
N GLY A 352 -9.09 11.95 -6.78
CA GLY A 352 -8.77 13.33 -7.14
C GLY A 352 -7.58 13.96 -6.43
N SER A 353 -6.71 13.18 -5.75
CA SER A 353 -5.54 13.73 -5.02
C SER A 353 -4.49 14.41 -5.89
N LEU A 354 -4.40 14.04 -7.18
CA LEU A 354 -3.30 14.40 -8.07
C LEU A 354 -3.13 15.91 -8.26
N GLN A 355 -4.22 16.65 -8.45
CA GLN A 355 -4.19 18.11 -8.64
C GLN A 355 -3.89 18.88 -7.33
N PRO A 356 -4.54 18.57 -6.17
CA PRO A 356 -4.14 19.09 -4.87
C PRO A 356 -2.67 18.87 -4.53
N LEU A 357 -2.13 17.67 -4.73
CA LEU A 357 -0.71 17.37 -4.49
C LEU A 357 0.21 18.16 -5.44
N LEU A 358 -0.17 18.28 -6.72
CA LEU A 358 0.58 19.08 -7.70
C LEU A 358 0.59 20.58 -7.37
N HIS A 359 -0.48 21.09 -6.74
CA HIS A 359 -0.54 22.45 -6.21
C HIS A 359 0.32 22.60 -4.95
N ALA A 360 0.26 21.63 -4.03
CA ALA A 360 1.01 21.61 -2.77
C ALA A 360 2.55 21.56 -2.95
N LEU A 361 3.05 21.16 -4.13
CA LEU A 361 4.46 21.36 -4.53
C LEU A 361 4.92 22.83 -4.51
N ARG A 362 3.99 23.79 -4.55
CA ARG A 362 4.27 25.23 -4.47
C ARG A 362 3.94 25.82 -3.08
N SER A 363 3.82 24.97 -2.06
CA SER A 363 3.66 25.40 -0.66
C SER A 363 4.94 26.03 -0.12
N ASN A 364 4.80 26.93 0.84
CA ASN A 364 5.93 27.52 1.59
C ASN A 364 6.48 26.58 2.68
N SER A 365 5.82 25.45 2.97
CA SER A 365 6.37 24.43 3.87
C SER A 365 7.13 23.37 3.07
N GLU A 366 8.44 23.26 3.33
CA GLU A 366 9.30 22.22 2.74
C GLU A 366 8.78 20.80 3.00
N ARG A 367 8.13 20.56 4.14
CA ARG A 367 7.53 19.25 4.47
C ARG A 367 6.32 18.97 3.57
N THR A 368 5.43 19.94 3.42
CA THR A 368 4.28 19.84 2.49
C THR A 368 4.75 19.63 1.05
N GLN A 369 5.78 20.34 0.59
CA GLN A 369 6.38 20.10 -0.73
C GLN A 369 6.95 18.68 -0.85
N HIS A 370 7.75 18.25 0.14
CA HIS A 370 8.45 16.97 0.14
C HIS A 370 7.49 15.78 0.10
N ASP A 371 6.54 15.74 1.04
CA ASP A 371 5.56 14.67 1.14
C ASP A 371 4.64 14.66 -0.10
N SER A 372 4.30 15.83 -0.65
CA SER A 372 3.53 15.91 -1.90
C SER A 372 4.31 15.38 -3.11
N ALA A 373 5.62 15.65 -3.20
CA ALA A 373 6.47 15.11 -4.27
C ALA A 373 6.61 13.59 -4.17
N LEU A 374 6.81 13.05 -2.96
CA LEU A 374 6.87 11.59 -2.73
C LEU A 374 5.52 10.92 -2.99
N ALA A 375 4.40 11.52 -2.55
CA ALA A 375 3.07 11.03 -2.86
C ALA A 375 2.84 10.98 -4.38
N LEU A 376 3.17 12.04 -5.13
CA LEU A 376 3.07 12.06 -6.58
C LEU A 376 3.96 11.01 -7.25
N TYR A 377 5.19 10.83 -6.77
CA TYR A 377 6.09 9.77 -7.23
C TYR A 377 5.46 8.39 -7.06
N HIS A 378 4.99 8.03 -5.86
CA HIS A 378 4.36 6.72 -5.63
C HIS A 378 3.04 6.53 -6.37
N LEU A 379 2.22 7.58 -6.53
CA LEU A 379 0.99 7.52 -7.31
C LEU A 379 1.25 7.39 -8.82
N SER A 380 2.36 7.93 -9.32
CA SER A 380 2.78 7.87 -10.74
C SER A 380 3.34 6.51 -11.19
N PHE A 381 3.43 5.50 -10.31
CA PHE A 381 3.63 4.12 -10.76
C PHE A 381 2.41 3.58 -11.54
N ILE A 382 1.20 4.06 -11.24
CA ILE A 382 -0.02 3.62 -11.94
C ILE A 382 -0.17 4.38 -13.26
N GLN A 383 -0.23 3.65 -14.38
CA GLN A 383 -0.32 4.22 -15.73
C GLN A 383 -1.47 5.24 -15.88
N SER A 384 -2.67 4.94 -15.37
CA SER A 384 -3.81 5.88 -15.44
C SER A 384 -3.61 7.16 -14.63
N ASN A 385 -2.76 7.15 -13.59
CA ASN A 385 -2.37 8.35 -12.86
C ASN A 385 -1.32 9.17 -13.62
N ARG A 386 -0.39 8.54 -14.34
CA ARG A 386 0.57 9.24 -15.23
C ARG A 386 -0.16 10.07 -16.27
N VAL A 387 -1.08 9.45 -17.00
CA VAL A 387 -1.88 10.12 -18.05
C VAL A 387 -2.72 11.27 -17.48
N LYS A 388 -3.29 11.11 -16.28
CA LYS A 388 -3.99 12.19 -15.56
C LYS A 388 -3.04 13.34 -15.20
N LEU A 389 -1.86 13.05 -14.66
CA LEU A 389 -0.87 14.08 -14.29
C LEU A 389 -0.41 14.89 -15.51
N VAL A 390 -0.17 14.24 -16.65
CA VAL A 390 0.16 14.92 -17.92
C VAL A 390 -0.99 15.86 -18.32
N LYS A 391 -2.24 15.39 -18.30
CA LYS A 391 -3.44 16.20 -18.61
C LYS A 391 -3.69 17.35 -17.61
N LEU A 392 -3.20 17.23 -16.37
CA LEU A 392 -3.22 18.28 -15.35
C LEU A 392 -2.09 19.32 -15.48
N GLY A 393 -1.24 19.23 -16.53
CA GLY A 393 -0.11 20.16 -16.71
C GLY A 393 1.03 19.92 -15.73
N ALA A 394 1.19 18.69 -15.22
CA ALA A 394 2.28 18.36 -14.31
C ALA A 394 3.65 18.60 -14.98
N VAL A 395 3.84 18.15 -16.22
CA VAL A 395 5.14 18.25 -16.92
C VAL A 395 5.70 19.68 -16.95
N THR A 396 4.90 20.68 -17.31
CA THR A 396 5.36 22.08 -17.36
C THR A 396 5.62 22.65 -15.95
N THR A 397 4.79 22.29 -14.96
CA THR A 397 5.02 22.68 -13.56
C THR A 397 6.31 22.09 -13.02
N LEU A 398 6.49 20.78 -13.14
CA LEU A 398 7.65 20.04 -12.64
C LEU A 398 8.95 20.54 -13.32
N LEU A 399 8.95 20.71 -14.64
CA LEU A 399 10.10 21.29 -15.36
C LEU A 399 10.39 22.75 -14.97
N SER A 400 9.39 23.54 -14.56
CA SER A 400 9.62 24.90 -14.06
C SER A 400 10.29 24.92 -12.69
N MET A 401 9.94 24.01 -11.78
CA MET A 401 10.62 23.87 -10.48
C MET A 401 12.06 23.40 -10.66
N VAL A 402 12.28 22.41 -11.54
CA VAL A 402 13.61 21.88 -11.89
C VAL A 402 14.54 22.98 -12.43
N LYS A 403 14.04 23.92 -13.25
CA LYS A 403 14.80 25.10 -13.70
C LYS A 403 15.17 26.09 -12.59
N LEU A 404 14.39 26.14 -11.51
CA LEU A 404 14.60 27.05 -10.38
C LEU A 404 15.48 26.43 -9.28
N GLY A 405 15.94 25.17 -9.47
CA GLY A 405 16.70 24.41 -8.48
C GLY A 405 15.86 23.86 -7.31
N ASP A 406 14.72 24.47 -6.98
CA ASP A 406 13.86 24.08 -5.87
C ASP A 406 13.40 22.61 -5.99
N SER A 407 13.73 21.83 -4.96
CA SER A 407 13.36 20.42 -4.80
C SER A 407 13.65 19.53 -6.02
N ALA A 408 14.56 19.94 -6.91
CA ALA A 408 14.69 19.39 -8.27
C ALA A 408 14.85 17.85 -8.29
N ASN A 409 15.67 17.29 -7.39
CA ASN A 409 15.85 15.83 -7.27
C ASN A 409 14.54 15.07 -7.04
N ARG A 410 13.65 15.60 -6.16
CA ARG A 410 12.36 15.00 -5.82
C ARG A 410 11.40 15.05 -7.01
N VAL A 411 11.41 16.19 -7.70
CA VAL A 411 10.55 16.50 -8.86
C VAL A 411 10.95 15.69 -10.10
N LEU A 412 12.25 15.45 -10.30
CA LEU A 412 12.77 14.62 -11.39
C LEU A 412 12.30 13.16 -11.32
N LEU A 413 12.16 12.59 -10.12
CA LEU A 413 11.62 11.22 -9.95
C LEU A 413 10.20 11.09 -10.51
N VAL A 414 9.36 12.12 -10.35
CA VAL A 414 8.03 12.16 -10.96
C VAL A 414 8.14 12.28 -12.49
N LEU A 415 9.03 13.14 -12.99
CA LEU A 415 9.27 13.29 -14.44
C LEU A 415 9.79 12.00 -15.10
N CYS A 416 10.67 11.23 -14.44
CA CYS A 416 11.10 9.90 -14.90
C CYS A 416 9.91 8.95 -15.08
N ASN A 417 8.99 8.90 -14.10
CA ASN A 417 7.78 8.08 -14.18
C ASN A 417 6.79 8.58 -15.25
N LEU A 418 6.75 9.88 -15.56
CA LEU A 418 5.96 10.42 -16.67
C LEU A 418 6.59 10.13 -18.04
N ALA A 419 7.92 10.14 -18.17
CA ALA A 419 8.62 9.80 -19.41
C ALA A 419 8.41 8.33 -19.86
N ALA A 420 7.97 7.46 -18.94
CA ALA A 420 7.61 6.06 -19.21
C ALA A 420 6.23 5.88 -19.88
N CYS A 421 5.40 6.91 -20.02
CA CYS A 421 4.17 6.88 -20.83
C CYS A 421 4.33 7.71 -22.11
N THR A 422 3.60 7.36 -23.18
CA THR A 422 3.72 8.02 -24.49
C THR A 422 3.26 9.47 -24.44
N GLU A 423 2.19 9.77 -23.70
CA GLU A 423 1.68 11.14 -23.53
C GLU A 423 2.67 12.02 -22.73
N GLY A 424 3.26 11.45 -21.67
CA GLY A 424 4.26 12.15 -20.86
C GLY A 424 5.57 12.34 -21.61
N LYS A 425 6.02 11.34 -22.38
CA LYS A 425 7.15 11.45 -23.30
C LYS A 425 6.93 12.56 -24.33
N SER A 426 5.76 12.64 -24.98
CA SER A 426 5.47 13.76 -25.88
C SER A 426 5.51 15.09 -25.14
N ALA A 427 4.71 15.24 -24.07
CA ALA A 427 4.60 16.49 -23.33
C ALA A 427 5.95 17.00 -22.78
N MET A 428 6.88 16.11 -22.43
CA MET A 428 8.24 16.48 -22.03
C MET A 428 9.11 16.93 -23.21
N LEU A 429 8.97 16.33 -24.39
CA LEU A 429 9.63 16.79 -25.62
C LEU A 429 9.00 18.10 -26.15
N ASP A 430 7.69 18.31 -25.94
CA ASP A 430 6.97 19.56 -26.21
C ASP A 430 7.43 20.69 -25.27
N ALA A 431 7.61 20.40 -23.98
CA ALA A 431 8.12 21.34 -22.98
C ALA A 431 9.66 21.54 -22.99
N ASN A 432 10.35 21.06 -24.04
CA ASN A 432 11.81 21.10 -24.22
C ASN A 432 12.61 20.55 -23.00
N ALA A 433 12.16 19.43 -22.42
CA ALA A 433 12.84 18.77 -21.31
C ALA A 433 14.30 18.40 -21.63
N VAL A 434 14.60 18.07 -22.89
CA VAL A 434 15.95 17.67 -23.31
C VAL A 434 16.98 18.78 -23.06
N ALA A 435 16.71 20.02 -23.49
CA ALA A 435 17.61 21.14 -23.25
C ALA A 435 17.74 21.48 -21.75
N ILE A 436 16.65 21.33 -20.98
CA ILE A 436 16.63 21.60 -19.53
C ILE A 436 17.53 20.61 -18.78
N LEU A 437 17.33 19.31 -19.01
CA LEU A 437 18.08 18.24 -18.34
C LEU A 437 19.55 18.23 -18.77
N VAL A 438 19.86 18.56 -20.03
CA VAL A 438 21.23 18.72 -20.51
C VAL A 438 21.90 19.97 -19.93
N GLY A 439 21.15 21.07 -19.73
CA GLY A 439 21.64 22.27 -19.03
C GLY A 439 22.08 21.96 -17.61
N MET A 440 21.23 21.31 -16.82
CA MET A 440 21.58 20.87 -15.45
C MET A 440 22.80 19.95 -15.39
N LEU A 441 23.02 19.12 -16.44
CA LEU A 441 24.19 18.25 -16.50
C LEU A 441 25.49 18.98 -16.87
N ARG A 442 25.41 20.20 -17.45
CA ARG A 442 26.57 21.10 -17.64
C ARG A 442 26.92 21.88 -16.36
N GLU A 443 25.93 22.16 -15.51
CA GLU A 443 26.11 22.79 -14.18
C GLU A 443 26.59 21.75 -13.15
N SER A 444 27.59 20.95 -13.56
CA SER A 444 27.93 19.64 -13.01
C SER A 444 28.50 19.66 -11.58
N GLU A 445 28.98 20.82 -11.13
CA GLU A 445 29.49 21.11 -9.78
C GLU A 445 28.39 21.55 -8.80
N LEU A 446 27.33 22.19 -9.30
CA LEU A 446 26.23 22.73 -8.47
C LEU A 446 25.13 21.69 -8.20
N VAL A 447 25.06 20.66 -9.05
CA VAL A 447 23.97 19.68 -9.07
C VAL A 447 24.39 18.37 -8.41
N SER A 448 23.69 17.97 -7.34
CA SER A 448 24.03 16.77 -6.56
C SER A 448 24.00 15.49 -7.40
N LYS A 449 24.84 14.51 -7.05
CA LYS A 449 25.01 13.25 -7.80
C LYS A 449 23.69 12.54 -8.13
N ALA A 450 22.78 12.40 -7.15
CA ALA A 450 21.46 11.80 -7.36
C ALA A 450 20.60 12.59 -8.37
N THR A 451 20.72 13.93 -8.36
CA THR A 451 20.03 14.80 -9.33
C THR A 451 20.61 14.61 -10.73
N ARG A 452 21.94 14.50 -10.89
CA ARG A 452 22.59 14.17 -12.18
C ARG A 452 22.12 12.79 -12.69
N GLU A 453 22.11 11.77 -11.83
CA GLU A 453 21.63 10.42 -12.17
C GLU A 453 20.16 10.42 -12.61
N ASN A 454 19.30 11.19 -11.94
CA ASN A 454 17.90 11.35 -12.32
C ASN A 454 17.72 12.13 -13.64
N CYS A 455 18.54 13.15 -13.92
CA CYS A 455 18.55 13.80 -15.24
C CYS A 455 18.92 12.83 -16.37
N VAL A 456 19.94 11.98 -16.15
CA VAL A 456 20.35 10.95 -17.13
C VAL A 456 19.27 9.88 -17.29
N ALA A 457 18.59 9.47 -16.21
CA ALA A 457 17.47 8.54 -16.27
C ALA A 457 16.27 9.10 -17.05
N ALA A 458 15.93 10.37 -16.84
CA ALA A 458 14.88 11.05 -17.60
C ALA A 458 15.25 11.18 -19.09
N LEU A 459 16.49 11.60 -19.42
CA LEU A 459 16.98 11.63 -20.79
C LEU A 459 16.94 10.25 -21.45
N PHE A 460 17.33 9.19 -20.75
CA PHE A 460 17.28 7.82 -21.25
C PHE A 460 15.84 7.37 -21.57
N ALA A 461 14.89 7.60 -20.66
CA ALA A 461 13.47 7.28 -20.89
C ALA A 461 12.88 8.05 -22.09
N LEU A 462 13.22 9.33 -22.26
CA LEU A 462 12.81 10.14 -23.42
C LEU A 462 13.47 9.68 -24.73
N SER A 463 14.67 9.10 -24.66
CA SER A 463 15.48 8.72 -25.83
C SER A 463 14.91 7.49 -26.58
N HIS A 464 14.36 6.51 -25.85
CA HIS A 464 13.91 5.24 -26.44
C HIS A 464 12.78 5.46 -27.45
N GLY A 465 12.96 4.93 -28.67
CA GLY A 465 12.04 5.04 -29.80
C GLY A 465 11.88 6.44 -30.40
N SER A 466 12.70 7.43 -30.00
CA SER A 466 12.38 8.84 -30.22
C SER A 466 13.34 9.56 -31.17
N LEU A 467 13.01 9.56 -32.47
CA LEU A 467 13.67 10.42 -33.46
C LEU A 467 13.54 11.91 -33.11
N ARG A 468 12.44 12.31 -32.46
CA ARG A 468 12.23 13.69 -31.96
C ARG A 468 13.25 14.06 -30.86
N PHE A 469 13.48 13.16 -29.90
CA PHE A 469 14.55 13.34 -28.92
C PHE A 469 15.92 13.47 -29.60
N LYS A 470 16.21 12.62 -30.60
CA LYS A 470 17.48 12.65 -31.35
C LYS A 470 17.73 13.98 -32.09
N GLY A 471 16.67 14.69 -32.47
CA GLY A 471 16.74 16.08 -32.95
C GLY A 471 17.11 17.06 -31.84
N LEU A 472 16.24 17.15 -30.82
CA LEU A 472 16.41 18.07 -29.68
C LEU A 472 17.73 17.88 -28.92
N ALA A 473 18.22 16.64 -28.83
CA ALA A 473 19.50 16.30 -28.20
C ALA A 473 20.71 16.78 -29.02
N LYS A 474 20.61 16.90 -30.35
CA LYS A 474 21.64 17.55 -31.18
C LYS A 474 21.63 19.06 -30.98
N GLU A 475 20.44 19.66 -30.95
CA GLU A 475 20.26 21.10 -30.73
C GLU A 475 20.78 21.55 -29.36
N ALA A 476 20.48 20.80 -28.29
CA ALA A 476 21.04 20.99 -26.95
C ALA A 476 22.53 20.62 -26.80
N ARG A 477 23.18 20.16 -27.88
CA ARG A 477 24.55 19.60 -27.90
C ARG A 477 24.78 18.52 -26.84
N ALA A 478 23.79 17.67 -26.58
CA ALA A 478 23.80 16.66 -25.53
C ALA A 478 24.94 15.64 -25.66
N VAL A 479 25.44 15.41 -26.88
CA VAL A 479 26.51 14.44 -27.19
C VAL A 479 27.82 14.75 -26.44
N GLU A 480 28.13 16.03 -26.20
CA GLU A 480 29.31 16.45 -25.43
C GLU A 480 29.14 16.04 -23.96
N VAL A 481 28.03 16.45 -23.35
CA VAL A 481 27.70 16.26 -21.93
C VAL A 481 27.50 14.79 -21.58
N LEU A 482 26.92 14.01 -22.50
CA LEU A 482 26.72 12.58 -22.29
C LEU A 482 28.04 11.79 -22.32
N ARG A 483 29.09 12.27 -23.01
CA ARG A 483 30.43 11.65 -22.92
C ARG A 483 31.09 11.93 -21.58
N GLU A 484 31.00 13.16 -21.08
CA GLU A 484 31.46 13.50 -19.73
C GLU A 484 30.80 12.58 -18.68
N VAL A 485 29.50 12.30 -18.84
CA VAL A 485 28.76 11.34 -17.99
C VAL A 485 29.17 9.88 -18.23
N GLU A 486 29.49 9.48 -19.45
CA GLU A 486 30.00 8.13 -19.80
C GLU A 486 31.39 7.88 -19.19
N GLU A 487 32.22 8.91 -19.08
CA GLU A 487 33.57 8.85 -18.48
C GLU A 487 33.53 8.98 -16.94
N SER A 488 32.80 9.96 -16.40
CA SER A 488 32.88 10.36 -14.97
C SER A 488 31.66 9.99 -14.10
N GLY A 489 30.58 9.48 -14.69
CA GLY A 489 29.34 9.16 -13.97
C GLY A 489 29.43 7.96 -13.02
N SER A 490 28.33 7.65 -12.33
CA SER A 490 28.16 6.33 -11.72
C SER A 490 27.85 5.28 -12.80
N GLU A 491 28.12 4.00 -12.53
CA GLU A 491 27.94 2.93 -13.52
C GLU A 491 26.54 2.88 -14.15
N MET A 492 25.49 3.16 -13.38
CA MET A 492 24.12 3.29 -13.91
C MET A 492 23.97 4.50 -14.85
N ALA A 493 24.60 5.64 -14.54
CA ALA A 493 24.57 6.81 -15.40
C ALA A 493 25.42 6.61 -16.67
N LYS A 494 26.59 5.97 -16.55
CA LYS A 494 27.46 5.61 -17.67
C LYS A 494 26.73 4.71 -18.67
N GLU A 495 26.15 3.60 -18.21
CA GLU A 495 25.45 2.65 -19.07
C GLU A 495 24.24 3.29 -19.77
N LYS A 496 23.49 4.15 -19.06
CA LYS A 496 22.38 4.93 -19.66
C LYS A 496 22.90 5.94 -20.69
N ALA A 497 23.98 6.68 -20.40
CA ALA A 497 24.58 7.63 -21.33
C ALA A 497 25.13 6.95 -22.58
N ARG A 498 25.86 5.82 -22.42
CA ARG A 498 26.34 4.96 -23.51
C ARG A 498 25.22 4.53 -24.44
N ARG A 499 24.09 4.03 -23.90
CA ARG A 499 22.92 3.66 -24.71
C ARG A 499 22.31 4.84 -25.48
N ILE A 500 22.19 6.02 -24.85
CA ILE A 500 21.73 7.23 -25.55
C ILE A 500 22.70 7.60 -26.68
N LEU A 501 24.01 7.56 -26.42
CA LEU A 501 25.05 7.88 -27.39
C LEU A 501 25.11 6.87 -28.55
N GLN A 502 24.85 5.59 -28.30
CA GLN A 502 24.73 4.55 -29.32
C GLN A 502 23.55 4.86 -30.25
N MET A 503 22.35 5.04 -29.68
CA MET A 503 21.16 5.44 -30.42
C MET A 503 21.37 6.75 -31.20
N MET A 504 22.13 7.72 -30.67
CA MET A 504 22.44 8.95 -31.40
C MET A 504 23.38 8.75 -32.60
N ARG A 505 24.21 7.69 -32.63
CA ARG A 505 25.09 7.34 -33.77
C ARG A 505 24.36 6.61 -34.89
N GLU A 506 23.46 5.69 -34.55
CA GLU A 506 22.77 4.79 -35.49
C GLU A 506 22.09 5.58 -36.63
N ARG A 507 22.41 5.26 -37.89
CA ARG A 507 21.68 5.72 -39.07
C ARG A 507 20.71 4.61 -39.45
N LYS A 508 19.41 4.92 -39.47
CA LYS A 508 18.27 4.08 -39.92
C LYS A 508 18.67 2.71 -40.52
N GLU A 509 18.78 1.72 -39.67
CA GLU A 509 18.62 0.30 -39.95
C GLU A 509 18.32 -0.36 -38.58
N ASP A 510 17.67 -1.53 -38.60
CA ASP A 510 17.21 -2.31 -37.45
C ASP A 510 16.23 -1.62 -36.48
N GLU A 511 14.94 -1.71 -36.82
CA GLU A 511 13.83 -1.57 -35.86
C GLU A 511 13.59 -2.92 -35.13
N ASN A 512 13.04 -2.87 -33.90
CA ASN A 512 12.63 -4.01 -33.05
C ASN A 512 13.72 -4.76 -32.24
N GLU A 513 14.34 -4.07 -31.27
CA GLU A 513 14.57 -4.68 -29.96
C GLU A 513 13.55 -4.14 -28.94
N GLU A 514 12.50 -4.91 -28.66
CA GLU A 514 11.51 -4.61 -27.60
C GLU A 514 12.11 -4.96 -26.23
N ILE A 515 12.95 -4.07 -25.70
CA ILE A 515 13.60 -4.23 -24.39
C ILE A 515 12.54 -4.24 -23.28
N ASP A 516 12.59 -5.25 -22.40
CA ASP A 516 11.74 -5.34 -21.21
C ASP A 516 12.06 -4.20 -20.21
N TRP A 517 11.18 -3.21 -20.18
CA TRP A 517 11.29 -2.03 -19.34
C TRP A 517 10.95 -2.27 -17.86
N GLU A 518 10.30 -3.38 -17.53
CA GLU A 518 10.02 -3.75 -16.14
C GLU A 518 11.33 -4.27 -15.50
N ALA A 519 12.01 -5.22 -16.18
CA ALA A 519 13.34 -5.70 -15.77
C ALA A 519 14.40 -4.59 -15.71
N ALA A 520 14.38 -3.65 -16.65
CA ALA A 520 15.32 -2.52 -16.69
C ALA A 520 15.11 -1.50 -15.55
N LEU A 521 13.94 -1.50 -14.89
CA LEU A 521 13.66 -0.70 -13.69
C LEU A 521 13.86 -1.52 -12.40
N GLU A 522 13.57 -2.83 -12.39
CA GLU A 522 13.88 -3.74 -11.25
C GLU A 522 15.38 -3.73 -10.89
N SER A 523 16.28 -3.62 -11.89
CA SER A 523 17.73 -3.56 -11.65
C SER A 523 18.20 -2.35 -10.82
N GLY A 524 17.33 -1.37 -10.57
CA GLY A 524 17.58 -0.18 -9.74
C GLY A 524 17.38 -0.38 -8.23
N GLY A 525 17.45 -1.61 -7.71
CA GLY A 525 17.47 -1.86 -6.25
C GLY A 525 16.13 -1.71 -5.52
N PHE A 526 15.00 -1.69 -6.25
CA PHE A 526 13.66 -1.60 -5.66
C PHE A 526 12.95 -2.95 -5.66
N SER A 527 12.99 -3.65 -4.51
CA SER A 527 12.27 -4.91 -4.32
C SER A 527 10.75 -4.72 -4.35
N ARG A 528 10.08 -5.25 -5.38
CA ARG A 528 8.65 -5.60 -5.30
C ARG A 528 8.35 -6.83 -6.16
N SER A 529 7.25 -7.51 -5.83
CA SER A 529 6.94 -8.87 -6.32
C SER A 529 6.30 -8.86 -7.71
N ARG A 530 6.90 -9.58 -8.67
CA ARG A 530 6.33 -9.80 -10.01
C ARG A 530 5.00 -10.53 -9.97
N TYR A 531 4.04 -10.03 -10.75
CA TYR A 531 2.92 -10.81 -11.27
C TYR A 531 3.02 -10.79 -12.80
N ARG A 532 3.34 -11.94 -13.41
CA ARG A 532 3.31 -12.09 -14.87
C ARG A 532 1.89 -12.45 -15.34
N VAL A 533 1.45 -11.80 -16.41
CA VAL A 533 0.38 -12.28 -17.31
C VAL A 533 0.94 -12.19 -18.72
N GLY A 534 0.80 -13.24 -19.52
CA GLY A 534 1.36 -13.31 -20.87
C GLY A 534 0.50 -12.60 -21.91
N LYS A 535 1.15 -12.10 -22.97
CA LYS A 535 0.54 -12.07 -24.32
C LYS A 535 0.51 -13.50 -24.85
N ASP A 536 -0.55 -13.84 -25.57
CA ASP A 536 -0.46 -14.74 -26.72
C ASP A 536 -0.98 -13.98 -27.94
N ASP A 537 -0.32 -14.14 -29.08
CA ASP A 537 -0.61 -13.50 -30.37
C ASP A 537 -0.72 -14.58 -31.45
N LEU A 538 -1.32 -14.24 -32.60
CA LEU A 538 -1.63 -15.11 -33.75
C LEU A 538 -2.83 -16.07 -33.50
N CYS A 539 -3.75 -16.29 -34.44
CA CYS A 539 -3.59 -16.28 -35.90
C CYS A 539 -4.75 -15.57 -36.64
N ALA A 540 -4.59 -15.39 -37.96
CA ALA A 540 -5.50 -14.63 -38.81
C ALA A 540 -6.64 -15.46 -39.42
N ASN A 541 -7.71 -14.78 -39.86
CA ASN A 541 -8.35 -15.07 -41.16
C ASN A 541 -9.18 -13.89 -41.69
N SER A 542 -9.41 -13.90 -43.00
CA SER A 542 -10.19 -12.91 -43.75
C SER A 542 -11.63 -13.40 -43.99
N THR A 543 -12.61 -12.48 -44.06
CA THR A 543 -13.49 -12.26 -45.23
C THR A 543 -14.49 -11.11 -44.97
N ASP A 544 -15.13 -10.64 -46.03
CA ASP A 544 -16.09 -9.53 -46.08
C ASP A 544 -17.41 -9.77 -45.32
N PHE A 545 -17.95 -8.73 -44.68
CA PHE A 545 -19.19 -8.06 -45.12
C PHE A 545 -19.46 -6.74 -44.37
#